data_AF-A0A8T4UVN1-F1
#
_entry.id   AF-A0A8T4UVN1-F1
#
_cell.length_a   1.000
_cell.length_b   1.000
_cell.length_c   1.000
_cell.angle_alpha   90.00
_cell.angle_beta   90.00
_cell.angle_gamma   90.00
#
_symmetry.space_group_name_H-M   'P 1'
#
loop_
_entity.id
_entity.type
_entity.pdbx_description
1 polymer ?
#
loop_
_entity_poly.entity_id
_entity_poly.type
_entity_poly.pdbx_seq_one_letter_code
_entity_poly.pdbx_strand_id
1 'polypeptide(L)'
;MNEEEVKSATKKIPKKSKEPTLADIPGIGPGAIAKLEAAGIYDLMGLAVLTPAGLSEMAGMSEAAARKAIQSARQMMDLGFSDALAHEEKRKEIDHITTGSKNL
;
A
#
# COMPACT_ATOMS: atom_id res chain seq x y z
N MET A 1 -41.13 10.81 -16.81
CA MET A 1 -40.03 11.12 -17.74
C MET A 1 -38.92 11.69 -16.86
N ASN A 2 -38.23 10.93 -16.02
CA ASN A 2 -37.31 9.80 -16.28
C ASN A 2 -36.40 9.98 -17.49
N GLU A 3 -35.10 9.82 -17.21
CA GLU A 3 -33.99 9.49 -18.11
C GLU A 3 -33.53 10.62 -19.04
N GLU A 4 -32.26 10.89 -19.30
CA GLU A 4 -30.94 10.48 -18.82
C GLU A 4 -29.94 11.42 -19.57
N GLU A 5 -28.64 11.16 -19.45
CA GLU A 5 -27.51 11.83 -20.14
C GLU A 5 -26.89 13.03 -19.39
N VAL A 6 -25.90 12.85 -18.52
CA VAL A 6 -24.54 12.30 -18.75
C VAL A 6 -23.81 13.02 -19.88
N LYS A 7 -22.93 13.97 -19.51
CA LYS A 7 -21.56 14.19 -20.04
C LYS A 7 -21.04 15.56 -19.63
N SER A 8 -20.13 15.60 -18.66
CA SER A 8 -18.91 16.40 -18.83
C SER A 8 -17.79 15.73 -18.05
N ALA A 9 -17.11 14.85 -18.77
CA ALA A 9 -15.84 14.29 -18.38
C ALA A 9 -14.83 15.41 -18.09
N THR A 10 -14.45 15.55 -16.83
CA THR A 10 -13.07 15.92 -16.50
C THR A 10 -12.52 14.87 -15.58
N LYS A 11 -12.03 13.80 -16.20
CA LYS A 11 -11.16 12.78 -15.62
C LYS A 11 -9.92 13.50 -15.06
N LYS A 12 -9.98 13.97 -13.81
CA LYS A 12 -8.79 14.33 -13.04
C LYS A 12 -8.14 13.04 -12.59
N ILE A 13 -7.21 12.55 -13.40
CA ILE A 13 -6.21 11.57 -12.99
C ILE A 13 -5.59 12.13 -11.71
N PRO A 14 -5.76 11.50 -10.52
CA PRO A 14 -5.07 11.97 -9.34
C PRO A 14 -3.58 11.88 -9.63
N LYS A 15 -2.92 13.02 -9.44
CA LYS A 15 -1.50 13.27 -9.69
C LYS A 15 -0.67 12.08 -9.22
N LYS A 16 0.29 11.70 -10.05
CA LYS A 16 1.44 10.83 -9.74
C LYS A 16 2.16 11.37 -8.49
N SER A 17 1.62 11.10 -7.31
CA SER A 17 2.24 11.39 -6.03
C SER A 17 3.20 10.26 -5.76
N LYS A 18 4.50 10.61 -5.67
CA LYS A 18 5.63 9.76 -5.29
C LYS A 18 5.18 8.47 -4.59
N GLU A 19 5.57 7.32 -5.15
CA GLU A 19 5.50 6.05 -4.43
C GLU A 19 6.05 6.30 -3.03
N PRO A 20 5.24 6.12 -1.98
CA PRO A 20 5.69 6.47 -0.65
C PRO A 20 6.88 5.55 -0.34
N THR A 21 8.01 6.17 -0.03
CA THR A 21 9.27 5.47 0.15
C THR A 21 9.45 5.15 1.63
N LEU A 22 10.36 4.22 1.97
CA LEU A 22 10.69 3.91 3.37
C LEU A 22 11.14 5.13 4.18
N ALA A 23 11.61 6.18 3.49
CA ALA A 23 12.02 7.46 4.10
C ALA A 23 10.86 8.34 4.56
N ASP A 24 9.64 8.12 4.03
CA ASP A 24 8.46 8.91 4.36
C ASP A 24 7.76 8.39 5.63
N ILE A 25 8.24 7.27 6.20
CA ILE A 25 7.65 6.67 7.41
C ILE A 25 8.06 7.49 8.64
N PRO A 26 7.10 8.04 9.39
CA PRO A 26 7.39 8.78 10.61
C PRO A 26 8.06 7.87 11.65
N GLY A 27 9.22 8.30 12.15
CA GLY A 27 9.98 7.58 13.17
C GLY A 27 11.03 6.60 12.65
N ILE A 28 11.20 6.50 11.32
CA ILE A 28 12.31 5.76 10.71
C ILE A 28 13.37 6.78 10.25
N GLY A 29 14.55 6.70 10.86
CA GLY A 29 15.71 7.49 10.43
C GLY A 29 16.54 6.79 9.34
N PRO A 30 17.50 7.49 8.72
CA PRO A 30 18.34 6.92 7.64
C PRO A 30 19.09 5.64 8.05
N GLY A 31 19.50 5.53 9.32
CA GLY A 31 20.14 4.32 9.85
C GLY A 31 19.19 3.11 9.98
N ALA A 32 17.89 3.33 10.14
CA ALA A 32 16.90 2.26 10.11
C ALA A 32 16.55 1.86 8.68
N ILE A 33 16.51 2.80 7.74
CA ILE A 33 16.32 2.52 6.30
C ILE A 33 17.42 1.59 5.79
N ALA A 34 18.69 1.89 6.07
CA ALA A 34 19.82 1.05 5.66
C ALA A 34 19.72 -0.39 6.22
N LYS A 35 19.14 -0.56 7.42
CA LYS A 35 18.91 -1.88 8.02
C LYS A 35 17.74 -2.62 7.37
N LEU A 36 16.68 -1.90 6.97
CA LEU A 36 15.56 -2.46 6.24
C LEU A 36 15.99 -2.91 4.84
N GLU A 37 16.79 -2.10 4.14
CA GLU A 37 17.38 -2.44 2.85
C GLU A 37 18.31 -3.66 2.96
N ALA A 38 19.17 -3.71 3.99
CA ALA A 38 20.01 -4.87 4.26
C ALA A 38 19.20 -6.14 4.60
N ALA A 39 18.01 -5.98 5.17
CA ALA A 39 17.05 -7.05 5.42
C ALA A 39 16.22 -7.44 4.18
N GLY A 40 16.45 -6.80 3.03
CA GLY A 40 15.74 -7.06 1.78
C GLY A 40 14.33 -6.47 1.70
N ILE A 41 14.00 -5.52 2.58
CA ILE A 41 12.72 -4.82 2.60
C ILE A 41 12.90 -3.48 1.88
N TYR A 42 12.37 -3.38 0.66
CA TYR A 42 12.44 -2.18 -0.18
C TYR A 42 11.08 -1.47 -0.29
N ASP A 43 9.99 -2.21 -0.12
CA ASP A 43 8.63 -1.72 -0.30
C ASP A 43 7.91 -1.52 1.03
N LEU A 44 7.02 -0.52 1.06
CA LEU A 44 6.11 -0.30 2.19
C LEU A 44 5.18 -1.49 2.45
N MET A 45 4.75 -2.18 1.39
CA MET A 45 3.94 -3.38 1.50
C MET A 45 4.69 -4.50 2.23
N GLY A 46 5.97 -4.69 1.88
CA GLY A 46 6.84 -5.66 2.54
C GLY A 46 6.98 -5.37 4.03
N LEU A 47 7.12 -4.09 4.40
CA LEU A 47 7.16 -3.67 5.79
C LEU A 47 5.82 -3.88 6.52
N ALA A 48 4.69 -3.54 5.90
CA ALA A 48 3.37 -3.56 6.55
C ALA A 48 2.82 -4.96 6.83
N VAL A 49 3.23 -5.96 6.05
CA VAL A 49 2.79 -7.36 6.19
C VAL A 49 3.61 -8.11 7.24
N LEU A 50 4.82 -7.65 7.55
CA LEU A 50 5.69 -8.30 8.53
C LEU A 50 5.16 -8.18 9.96
N THR A 51 5.53 -9.17 10.78
CA THR A 51 5.26 -9.12 12.22
C THR A 51 6.32 -8.29 12.93
N PRO A 52 5.99 -7.64 14.06
CA PRO A 52 6.98 -6.87 14.81
C PRO A 52 8.19 -7.70 15.28
N ALA A 53 7.98 -8.97 15.62
CA ALA A 53 9.04 -9.89 16.02
C ALA A 53 9.95 -10.23 14.83
N GLY A 54 9.38 -10.60 13.67
CA GLY A 54 10.17 -10.89 12.47
C GLY A 54 10.95 -9.68 11.96
N LEU A 55 10.36 -8.49 12.05
CA LEU A 55 11.06 -7.25 11.70
C LEU A 55 12.20 -6.92 12.68
N SER A 56 12.00 -7.18 13.97
CA SER A 56 13.03 -7.02 15.00
C SER A 56 14.23 -7.93 14.76
N GLU A 57 13.98 -9.18 14.38
CA GLU A 57 15.03 -10.18 14.09
C GLU A 57 15.78 -9.88 12.79
N MET A 58 15.07 -9.57 11.71
CA MET A 58 15.70 -9.33 10.39
C MET A 58 16.42 -7.99 10.31
N ALA A 59 15.81 -6.91 10.79
CA ALA A 59 16.36 -5.56 10.67
C ALA A 59 17.13 -5.11 11.92
N GLY A 60 17.19 -5.91 12.99
CA GLY A 60 17.88 -5.53 14.24
C GLY A 60 17.34 -4.23 14.84
N MET A 61 16.02 -4.01 14.72
CA MET A 61 15.29 -2.88 15.29
C MET A 61 14.65 -3.30 16.62
N SER A 62 14.37 -2.36 17.53
CA SER A 62 13.61 -2.70 18.73
C SER A 62 12.15 -3.00 18.39
N GLU A 63 11.51 -3.95 19.10
CA GLU A 63 10.11 -4.31 18.86
C GLU A 63 9.15 -3.11 18.90
N ALA A 64 9.42 -2.15 19.79
CA ALA A 64 8.61 -0.94 19.92
C ALA A 64 8.74 -0.03 18.69
N ALA A 65 9.95 0.11 18.12
CA ALA A 65 10.18 0.87 16.90
C ALA A 65 9.59 0.14 15.68
N ALA A 66 9.76 -1.19 15.63
CA ALA A 66 9.17 -2.05 14.61
C ALA A 66 7.64 -1.95 14.57
N ARG A 67 6.96 -2.01 15.73
CA ARG A 67 5.50 -1.83 15.81
C ARG A 67 5.05 -0.48 15.26
N LYS A 68 5.73 0.61 15.65
CA LYS A 68 5.40 1.96 15.18
C LYS A 68 5.60 2.08 13.67
N ALA A 69 6.73 1.59 13.16
CA ALA A 69 7.03 1.54 11.73
C ALA A 69 5.93 0.80 10.94
N ILE A 70 5.53 -0.39 11.38
CA ILE A 70 4.48 -1.20 10.73
C ILE A 70 3.13 -0.48 10.77
N GLN A 71 2.76 0.13 11.90
CA GLN A 71 1.50 0.86 12.03
C GLN A 71 1.46 2.10 11.14
N SER A 72 2.54 2.88 11.12
CA SER A 72 2.66 4.05 10.27
C SER A 72 2.64 3.67 8.79
N ALA A 73 3.31 2.60 8.38
CA ALA A 73 3.25 2.09 7.02
C ALA A 73 1.82 1.66 6.62
N ARG A 74 1.09 0.97 7.51
CA ARG A 74 -0.32 0.60 7.26
C ARG A 74 -1.24 1.80 7.13
N GLN A 75 -1.04 2.83 7.95
CA GLN A 75 -1.81 4.07 7.88
C GLN A 75 -1.53 4.86 6.59
N MET A 76 -0.27 4.93 6.16
CA MET A 76 0.11 5.62 4.92
C MET A 76 -0.49 4.95 3.67
N MET A 77 -0.65 3.63 3.68
CA MET A 77 -1.26 2.87 2.60
C MET A 77 -2.78 2.69 2.76
N ASP A 78 -3.39 3.32 3.76
CA ASP A 78 -4.81 3.20 4.08
C ASP A 78 -5.29 1.73 4.16
N LEU A 79 -4.44 0.88 4.76
CA LEU A 79 -4.71 -0.54 5.00
C LEU A 79 -5.58 -0.68 6.25
N GLY A 80 -6.83 -0.22 6.12
CA GLY A 80 -7.81 -0.23 7.20
C GLY A 80 -9.19 -0.61 6.71
N PHE A 81 -10.19 -0.11 7.41
CA PHE A 81 -11.58 -0.24 7.00
C PHE A 81 -11.83 0.62 5.75
N SER A 82 -12.56 0.08 4.77
CA SER A 82 -12.95 0.81 3.57
C SER A 82 -14.44 0.68 3.31
N ASP A 83 -15.06 1.77 2.87
CA ASP A 83 -16.48 1.78 2.49
C ASP A 83 -16.76 0.93 1.24
N ALA A 84 -18.02 0.53 1.07
CA ALA A 84 -18.45 -0.33 -0.04
C ALA A 84 -18.10 0.27 -1.42
N LEU A 85 -18.30 1.57 -1.60
CA LEU A 85 -17.98 2.28 -2.85
C LEU A 85 -16.47 2.29 -3.13
N ALA A 86 -15.65 2.60 -2.11
CA ALA A 86 -14.20 2.59 -2.25
C ALA A 86 -13.65 1.18 -2.55
N HIS A 87 -14.27 0.14 -1.97
CA HIS A 87 -13.93 -1.24 -2.27
C HIS A 87 -14.32 -1.66 -3.70
N GLU A 88 -15.46 -1.18 -4.21
CA GLU A 88 -15.86 -1.41 -5.61
C GLU A 88 -14.87 -0.74 -6.58
N GLU A 89 -14.41 0.48 -6.27
CA GLU A 89 -13.38 1.15 -7.06
C GLU A 89 -12.06 0.37 -7.08
N LYS A 90 -11.58 -0.11 -5.92
CA LYS A 90 -10.39 -0.98 -5.84
C LYS A 90 -10.55 -2.26 -6.68
N ARG A 91 -11.75 -2.85 -6.73
CA ARG A 91 -12.00 -4.05 -7.55
C ARG A 91 -11.93 -3.80 -9.05
N LYS A 92 -12.19 -2.57 -9.52
CA LYS A 92 -12.08 -2.22 -10.94
C LYS A 92 -10.62 -2.24 -11.43
N GLU A 93 -9.65 -2.17 -10.52
CA GLU A 93 -8.21 -2.28 -10.84
C GLU A 93 -7.76 -3.74 -11.04
N ILE A 94 -8.63 -4.73 -10.81
CA ILE A 94 -8.29 -6.15 -11.01
C ILE A 94 -8.30 -6.48 -12.50
N ASP A 95 -7.11 -6.59 -13.08
CA ASP A 95 -6.91 -7.06 -14.44
C ASP A 95 -7.00 -8.59 -14.52
N HIS A 96 -7.49 -9.09 -15.65
CA HIS A 96 -7.63 -10.52 -15.91
C HIS A 96 -6.85 -10.90 -17.17
N ILE A 97 -6.11 -11.99 -17.11
CA ILE A 97 -5.42 -12.58 -18.26
C ILE A 97 -6.31 -13.68 -18.83
N THR A 98 -6.54 -13.65 -20.14
CA THR A 98 -7.40 -14.64 -20.82
C THR A 98 -6.76 -16.02 -20.76
N THR A 99 -7.55 -17.06 -20.47
CA THR A 99 -7.07 -18.46 -20.43
C THR A 99 -6.91 -19.08 -21.84
N GLY A 100 -7.36 -18.40 -22.89
CA GLY A 100 -7.39 -18.90 -24.27
C GLY A 100 -8.54 -19.89 -24.56
N SER A 101 -9.28 -20.34 -23.53
CA SER A 101 -10.47 -21.17 -23.67
C SER A 101 -11.72 -20.34 -23.40
N LYS A 102 -12.71 -20.39 -24.29
CA LYS A 102 -13.96 -19.64 -24.11
C LYS A 102 -14.84 -20.17 -22.96
N ASN A 103 -14.49 -21.34 -22.42
CA ASN A 103 -15.24 -22.00 -21.36
C ASN A 103 -14.65 -21.76 -19.95
N LEU A 104 -13.51 -21.05 -19.84
CA LEU A 104 -12.79 -20.79 -18.59
C LEU A 104 -12.39 -19.32 -18.42
#